data_AF-A0AAU6Q5I7-F1
#
_entry.id   AF-A0AAU6Q5I7-F1
#
_cell.length_a   1.000
_cell.length_b   1.000
_cell.length_c   1.000
_cell.angle_alpha   90.00
_cell.angle_beta   90.00
_cell.angle_gamma   90.00
#
_symmetry.space_group_name_H-M   'P 1'
#
loop_
_entity.id
_entity.type
_entity.pdbx_description
1 polymer ?
#
loop_
_entity_poly.entity_id
_entity_poly.type
_entity_poly.pdbx_seq_one_letter_code
_entity_poly.pdbx_strand_id
1 'polypeptide(L)'
;MAQSGLNLDWIPPQAAAAFVDGDEHAARTWLARARDAAPPGSLDWARLERLYGLVSIHVLREVEGTFALERADATLLALGAELPTLDWLEQRAAQQGAEDLK
;
A
#
# COMPACT_ATOMS: atom_id res chain seq x y z
N MET A 1 -4.23 -5.66 -23.17
CA MET A 1 -5.27 -4.76 -22.62
C MET A 1 -4.54 -3.62 -21.94
N ALA A 2 -5.00 -2.38 -22.15
CA ALA A 2 -4.23 -1.16 -21.99
C ALA A 2 -3.53 -1.03 -20.63
N GLN A 3 -2.22 -0.79 -20.66
CA GLN A 3 -1.45 -0.25 -19.53
C GLN A 3 -1.92 1.19 -19.31
N SER A 4 -3.04 1.38 -18.60
CA SER A 4 -3.30 2.65 -17.95
C SER A 4 -2.29 2.75 -16.82
N GLY A 5 -1.28 3.60 -16.98
CA GLY A 5 -0.21 3.79 -16.01
C GLY A 5 -0.78 4.29 -14.68
N LEU A 6 -1.07 3.36 -13.76
CA LEU A 6 -1.28 3.67 -12.36
C LEU A 6 -0.02 4.35 -11.85
N ASN A 7 -0.13 5.61 -11.43
CA ASN A 7 0.94 6.26 -10.69
C ASN A 7 1.00 5.64 -9.29
N LEU A 8 2.10 4.95 -9.00
CA LEU A 8 2.34 4.26 -7.72
C LEU A 8 3.45 4.94 -6.89
N ASP A 9 3.87 6.16 -7.25
CA ASP A 9 4.97 6.87 -6.57
C ASP A 9 4.68 7.15 -5.10
N TRP A 10 3.41 7.15 -4.72
CA TRP A 10 2.95 7.29 -3.33
C TRP A 10 3.20 6.03 -2.48
N ILE A 11 3.45 4.88 -3.10
CA ILE A 11 3.85 3.66 -2.39
C ILE A 11 5.37 3.74 -2.12
N PRO A 12 5.81 3.66 -0.84
CA PRO A 12 7.23 3.67 -0.51
C PRO A 12 7.96 2.53 -1.22
N PRO A 13 9.07 2.78 -1.95
CA PRO A 13 9.80 1.73 -2.66
C PRO A 13 10.30 0.64 -1.72
N GLN A 14 10.68 1.00 -0.48
CA GLN A 14 11.13 0.05 0.54
C GLN A 14 10.01 -0.90 0.99
N ALA A 15 8.75 -0.43 0.98
CA ALA A 15 7.61 -1.29 1.30
C ALA A 15 7.34 -2.31 0.19
N ALA A 16 7.40 -1.87 -1.06
CA ALA A 16 7.21 -2.71 -2.23
C ALA A 16 8.30 -3.78 -2.35
N ALA A 17 9.57 -3.38 -2.19
CA ALA A 17 10.71 -4.30 -2.21
C ALA A 17 10.59 -5.36 -1.09
N ALA A 18 10.36 -4.93 0.15
CA ALA A 18 10.20 -5.85 1.27
C ALA A 18 9.05 -6.85 1.07
N PHE A 19 7.93 -6.41 0.48
CA PHE A 19 6.80 -7.30 0.21
C PHE A 19 7.16 -8.38 -0.83
N VAL A 20 7.80 -8.00 -1.93
CA VAL A 20 8.23 -8.96 -2.98
C VAL A 20 9.32 -9.90 -2.49
N ASP A 21 10.17 -9.44 -1.58
CA ASP A 21 11.21 -10.27 -0.95
C ASP A 21 10.66 -11.23 0.13
N GLY A 22 9.37 -11.16 0.46
CA GLY A 22 8.74 -11.98 1.50
C GLY A 22 9.06 -11.54 2.92
N ASP A 23 9.42 -10.26 3.12
CA ASP A 23 9.53 -9.63 4.44
C ASP A 23 8.31 -8.71 4.68
N GLU A 24 7.14 -9.34 4.87
CA GLU A 24 5.89 -8.60 5.08
C GLU A 24 5.89 -7.79 6.38
N HIS A 25 6.72 -8.18 7.37
CA HIS A 25 6.91 -7.40 8.60
C HIS A 25 7.61 -6.06 8.32
N ALA A 26 8.67 -6.08 7.50
CA ALA A 26 9.33 -4.85 7.06
C ALA A 26 8.40 -4.03 6.14
N ALA A 27 7.71 -4.66 5.20
CA ALA A 27 6.76 -3.98 4.31
C ALA A 27 5.69 -3.23 5.12
N ARG A 28 5.10 -3.90 6.11
CA ARG A 28 4.14 -3.32 7.05
C ARG A 28 4.72 -2.14 7.83
N THR A 29 5.97 -2.24 8.28
CA THR A 29 6.65 -1.17 9.01
C THR A 29 6.83 0.09 8.15
N TRP A 30 7.24 -0.09 6.89
CA TRP A 30 7.39 1.02 5.95
C TRP A 30 6.05 1.67 5.59
N LEU A 31 5.01 0.88 5.38
CA LEU A 31 3.65 1.38 5.15
C LEU A 31 3.12 2.16 6.34
N ALA A 32 3.30 1.67 7.57
CA ALA A 32 2.88 2.37 8.78
C ALA A 32 3.55 3.74 8.91
N ARG A 33 4.88 3.81 8.70
CA ARG A 33 5.62 5.07 8.77
C ARG A 33 5.15 6.08 7.73
N ALA A 34 4.95 5.64 6.48
CA ALA A 34 4.46 6.51 5.43
C ALA A 34 3.02 6.99 5.70
N ARG A 35 2.15 6.08 6.17
CA ARG A 35 0.79 6.42 6.58
C ARG A 35 0.78 7.48 7.69
N ASP A 36 1.60 7.29 8.72
CA ASP A 36 1.64 8.19 9.88
C ASP A 36 2.20 9.59 9.54
N ALA A 37 2.93 9.71 8.43
CA ALA A 37 3.37 10.99 7.88
C ALA A 37 2.28 11.70 7.04
N ALA A 38 1.23 11.00 6.65
CA ALA A 38 0.11 11.56 5.87
C ALA A 38 -1.01 12.07 6.80
N PRO A 39 -1.70 13.18 6.46
CA PRO A 39 -2.83 13.66 7.24
C PRO A 39 -3.95 12.60 7.32
N PRO A 40 -4.47 12.26 8.51
CA PRO A 40 -5.57 11.31 8.64
C PRO A 40 -6.80 11.74 7.82
N GLY A 41 -7.43 10.79 7.13
CA GLY A 41 -8.58 11.04 6.26
C GLY A 41 -8.24 11.60 4.87
N SER A 42 -6.95 11.86 4.58
CA SER A 42 -6.51 12.19 3.22
C SER A 42 -6.49 10.96 2.30
N LEU A 43 -6.44 11.21 0.98
CA LEU A 43 -6.32 10.14 -0.03
C LEU A 43 -5.06 9.29 0.20
N ASP A 44 -3.91 9.92 0.40
CA ASP A 44 -2.63 9.22 0.59
C ASP A 44 -2.64 8.39 1.87
N TRP A 45 -3.16 8.96 2.96
CA TRP A 45 -3.35 8.22 4.21
C TRP A 45 -4.23 6.98 4.01
N ALA A 46 -5.38 7.13 3.34
CA ALA A 46 -6.34 6.04 3.17
C ALA A 46 -5.79 4.93 2.27
N ARG A 47 -5.05 5.28 1.21
CA ARG A 47 -4.37 4.32 0.35
C ARG A 47 -3.31 3.51 1.11
N LEU A 48 -2.47 4.19 1.89
CA LEU A 48 -1.42 3.56 2.69
C LEU A 48 -1.99 2.71 3.83
N GLU A 49 -3.05 3.19 4.50
CA GLU A 49 -3.78 2.45 5.53
C GLU A 49 -4.38 1.15 4.97
N ARG A 50 -4.90 1.19 3.73
CA ARG A 50 -5.43 -0.01 3.09
C ARG A 50 -4.35 -1.06 2.85
N LEU A 51 -3.22 -0.66 2.24
CA LEU A 51 -2.10 -1.57 2.00
C LEU A 51 -1.54 -2.10 3.33
N TYR A 52 -1.44 -1.25 4.35
CA TYR A 52 -1.07 -1.66 5.70
C TYR A 52 -2.01 -2.73 6.25
N GLY A 53 -3.32 -2.57 6.07
CA GLY A 53 -4.33 -3.53 6.50
C GLY A 53 -4.20 -4.88 5.79
N LEU A 54 -4.04 -4.86 4.47
CA LEU A 54 -3.83 -6.07 3.67
C LEU A 54 -2.57 -6.84 4.10
N VAL A 55 -1.43 -6.15 4.22
CA VAL A 55 -0.18 -6.77 4.67
C VAL A 55 -0.29 -7.26 6.11
N SER A 56 -1.04 -6.56 6.98
CA SER A 56 -1.28 -7.01 8.36
C SER A 56 -2.00 -8.36 8.41
N ILE A 57 -2.97 -8.61 7.51
CA ILE A 57 -3.65 -9.91 7.43
C ILE A 57 -2.65 -11.00 7.03
N HIS A 58 -1.74 -10.75 6.09
CA HIS A 58 -0.70 -11.71 5.69
C HIS A 58 0.22 -12.12 6.85
N VAL A 59 0.51 -11.20 7.78
CA VAL A 59 1.30 -11.50 8.99
C VAL A 59 0.45 -11.91 10.20
N LEU A 60 -0.73 -12.50 9.96
CA LEU A 60 -1.64 -13.04 10.98
C LEU A 60 -2.12 -12.02 12.03
N ARG A 61 -2.31 -10.77 11.60
CA ARG A 61 -2.83 -9.67 12.43
C ARG A 61 -4.22 -9.26 11.99
N GLU A 62 -5.10 -10.25 11.89
CA GLU A 62 -6.43 -10.12 11.29
C GLU A 62 -7.26 -8.97 11.86
N VAL A 63 -7.40 -8.88 13.19
CA VAL A 63 -8.22 -7.84 13.84
C VAL A 63 -7.73 -6.44 13.47
N GLU A 64 -6.42 -6.23 13.54
CA GLU A 64 -5.81 -4.95 13.21
C GLU A 64 -5.93 -4.64 11.72
N GLY A 65 -5.71 -5.65 10.86
CA GLY A 65 -5.86 -5.55 9.43
C GLY A 65 -7.28 -5.17 9.03
N THR A 66 -8.29 -5.85 9.59
CA THR A 66 -9.71 -5.56 9.35
C THR A 66 -10.07 -4.13 9.75
N PHE A 67 -9.65 -3.67 10.94
CA PHE A 67 -9.93 -2.29 11.34
C PHE A 67 -9.26 -1.25 10.43
N ALA A 68 -8.05 -1.52 9.93
CA ALA A 68 -7.38 -0.65 8.97
C ALA A 68 -8.15 -0.63 7.64
N LEU A 69 -8.57 -1.80 7.13
CA LEU A 69 -9.37 -1.90 5.90
C LEU A 69 -10.70 -1.16 6.03
N GLU A 70 -11.43 -1.32 7.13
CA GLU A 70 -12.71 -0.63 7.35
C GLU A 70 -12.57 0.89 7.30
N ARG A 71 -11.53 1.44 7.97
CA ARG A 71 -11.27 2.88 7.96
C ARG A 71 -10.83 3.38 6.59
N ALA A 72 -9.92 2.65 5.95
CA ALA A 72 -9.39 3.01 4.65
C ALA A 72 -10.49 2.97 3.58
N ASP A 73 -11.24 1.87 3.50
CA ASP A 73 -12.27 1.67 2.49
C ASP A 73 -13.40 2.69 2.65
N ALA A 74 -13.83 2.99 3.89
CA ALA A 74 -14.81 4.06 4.12
C ALA A 74 -14.33 5.41 3.58
N THR A 75 -13.05 5.74 3.78
CA THR A 75 -12.46 7.01 3.32
C THR A 75 -12.29 7.02 1.79
N LEU A 76 -11.75 5.94 1.20
CA LEU A 76 -11.54 5.83 -0.25
C LEU A 76 -12.86 5.87 -1.01
N LEU A 77 -13.89 5.18 -0.51
CA LEU A 77 -15.24 5.21 -1.10
C LEU A 77 -15.85 6.61 -1.04
N ALA A 78 -15.72 7.32 0.09
CA ALA A 78 -16.20 8.69 0.22
C ALA A 78 -15.49 9.67 -0.75
N LEU A 79 -14.21 9.39 -1.08
CA LEU A 79 -13.42 10.16 -2.03
C LEU A 79 -13.60 9.71 -3.50
N GLY A 80 -14.35 8.63 -3.75
CA GLY A 80 -14.50 8.05 -5.09
C GLY A 80 -13.21 7.46 -5.67
N ALA A 81 -12.27 7.06 -4.80
CA ALA A 81 -10.96 6.54 -5.19
C ALA A 81 -10.99 5.02 -5.42
N GLU A 82 -10.11 4.53 -6.29
CA GLU A 82 -9.83 3.09 -6.41
C GLU A 82 -9.24 2.52 -5.12
N LEU A 83 -9.50 1.23 -4.87
CA LEU A 83 -9.04 0.51 -3.69
C LEU A 83 -7.69 -0.16 -3.98
N PRO A 84 -6.57 0.26 -3.36
CA PRO A 84 -5.28 -0.38 -3.57
C PRO A 84 -5.30 -1.86 -3.19
N THR A 85 -4.74 -2.73 -4.02
CA THR A 85 -4.58 -4.17 -3.75
C THR A 85 -3.12 -4.53 -3.52
N LEU A 86 -2.84 -5.76 -3.06
CA LEU A 86 -1.46 -6.22 -2.88
C LEU A 86 -0.68 -6.24 -4.19
N ASP A 87 -1.34 -6.51 -5.32
CA ASP A 87 -0.75 -6.45 -6.66
C ASP A 87 -0.11 -5.08 -6.96
N TRP A 88 -0.52 -4.01 -6.27
CA TRP A 88 0.05 -2.68 -6.45
C TRP A 88 1.45 -2.57 -5.81
N LEU A 89 1.73 -3.32 -4.74
CA LEU A 89 3.08 -3.44 -4.18
C LEU A 89 4.02 -4.16 -5.17
N GLU A 90 3.54 -5.24 -5.78
CA GLU A 90 4.29 -5.99 -6.80
C GLU A 90 4.59 -5.12 -8.03
N GLN A 91 3.57 -4.39 -8.51
CA GLN A 91 3.74 -3.44 -9.63
C GLN A 91 4.72 -2.31 -9.28
N ARG A 92 4.66 -1.76 -8.06
CA ARG A 92 5.58 -0.71 -7.62
C ARG A 92 7.03 -1.21 -7.57
N ALA A 93 7.26 -2.43 -7.11
CA ALA A 93 8.59 -3.05 -7.10
C ALA A 93 9.11 -3.26 -8.53
N ALA A 94 8.24 -3.71 -9.45
CA ALA A 94 8.59 -3.88 -10.86
C ALA A 94 8.94 -2.53 -11.54
N GLN A 95 8.22 -1.45 -11.20
CA GLN A 95 8.53 -0.10 -11.66
C GLN A 95 9.91 0.36 -11.18
N GLN A 96 10.25 0.12 -9.91
CA GLN A 96 11.58 0.48 -9.35
C GLN A 96 12.71 -0.23 -10.08
N GLY A 97 12.60 -1.56 -10.26
CA GLY A 97 13.64 -2.33 -10.95
C GLY A 97 13.84 -1.91 -12.40
N ALA A 98 12.80 -1.39 -13.06
CA ALA A 98 12.90 -0.85 -14.41
C ALA A 98 13.53 0.57 -14.47
N GLU A 99 13.48 1.32 -13.37
CA GLU A 99 14.15 2.62 -13.24
C GLU A 99 15.64 2.46 -12.93
N ASP A 100 16.01 1.52 -12.06
CA ASP A 100 17.41 1.27 -11.67
C ASP A 100 18.28 0.74 -12.83
N LEU A 101 17.66 0.24 -13.91
CA LEU A 101 18.32 -0.29 -15.11
C LEU A 101 18.52 0.74 -16.24
N LYS A 102 18.00 1.97 -16.09
CA LYS A 102 18.12 3.06 -17.07
C LYS A 102 19.27 4.00 -16.74
#